data_AF-A0A843I5W6-F1
#
_entry.id   AF-A0A843I5W6-F1
#
_cell.length_a   1.000
_cell.length_b   1.000
_cell.length_c   1.000
_cell.angle_alpha   90.00
_cell.angle_beta   90.00
_cell.angle_gamma   90.00
#
_symmetry.space_group_name_H-M   'P 1'
#
loop_
_entity.id
_entity.type
_entity.pdbx_description
1 polymer ?
#
loop_
_entity_poly.entity_id
_entity_poly.type
_entity_poly.pdbx_seq_one_letter_code
_entity_poly.pdbx_strand_id
1 'polypeptide(L)'
;LIRGAVRAILSRLGFNEWFRQFNIGRAIIRSGYTASDFFAAVTSWIIYIFSILLSIYFFSDYLGYLDISNSILNIIYIYVVGFIKFFIVAILGFILVDGFVEYIYKGAIDREATRQLAPLAEYIRVILYLVVVTFALEQGGINVATLSAMLMPITWGLAAAMIAIVVAQLLRK
;
A
#
# COMPACT_ATOMS: atom_id res chain seq x y z
N LEU A 1 -20.05 -11.47 -12.58
CA LEU A 1 -20.81 -11.73 -11.34
C LEU A 1 -20.04 -11.32 -10.09
N ILE A 2 -18.85 -11.88 -9.84
CA ILE A 2 -18.02 -11.58 -8.65
C ILE A 2 -17.72 -10.08 -8.48
N ARG A 3 -17.24 -9.42 -9.54
CA ARG A 3 -16.97 -7.97 -9.51
C ARG A 3 -18.19 -7.14 -9.10
N GLY A 4 -19.37 -7.48 -9.60
CA GLY A 4 -20.62 -6.79 -9.28
C GLY A 4 -21.03 -7.00 -7.81
N ALA A 5 -20.90 -8.23 -7.30
CA ALA A 5 -21.20 -8.56 -5.92
C ALA A 5 -20.26 -7.82 -4.94
N VAL A 6 -18.94 -7.87 -5.18
CA VAL A 6 -17.96 -7.18 -4.34
C VAL A 6 -18.19 -5.66 -4.37
N ARG A 7 -18.42 -5.09 -5.56
CA ARG A 7 -18.72 -3.65 -5.69
C ARG A 7 -19.98 -3.27 -4.88
N ALA A 8 -21.05 -4.05 -4.99
CA ALA A 8 -22.30 -3.79 -4.28
C ALA A 8 -22.09 -3.83 -2.75
N ILE A 9 -21.35 -4.82 -2.24
CA ILE A 9 -21.04 -4.93 -0.81
C ILE A 9 -20.23 -3.73 -0.33
N LEU A 10 -19.12 -3.42 -1.00
CA LEU A 10 -18.24 -2.32 -0.61
C LEU A 10 -18.95 -0.96 -0.67
N SER A 11 -19.74 -0.72 -1.71
CA SER A 11 -20.50 0.52 -1.84
C SER A 11 -21.55 0.70 -0.74
N ARG A 12 -22.22 -0.38 -0.32
CA ARG A 12 -23.21 -0.35 0.78
C ARG A 12 -22.59 -0.06 2.14
N LEU A 13 -21.32 -0.41 2.34
CA LEU A 13 -20.61 -0.17 3.59
C LEU A 13 -20.08 1.28 3.71
N GLY A 14 -20.34 2.16 2.74
CA GLY A 14 -19.79 3.53 2.74
C GLY A 14 -18.27 3.56 2.51
N PHE A 15 -17.72 2.49 1.93
CA PHE A 15 -16.28 2.31 1.74
C PHE A 15 -15.66 3.41 0.85
N ASN A 16 -16.44 3.92 -0.11
CA ASN A 16 -16.00 5.00 -1.00
C ASN A 16 -15.77 6.31 -0.23
N GLU A 17 -16.70 6.67 0.65
CA GLU A 17 -16.65 7.89 1.45
C GLU A 17 -15.50 7.84 2.47
N TRP A 18 -15.30 6.68 3.10
CA TRP A 18 -14.19 6.45 4.02
C TRP A 18 -12.84 6.54 3.29
N PHE A 19 -12.68 5.86 2.15
CA PHE A 19 -11.42 5.91 1.39
C PHE A 19 -11.08 7.32 0.87
N ARG A 20 -12.09 8.16 0.58
CA ARG A 20 -11.88 9.55 0.11
C ARG A 20 -11.18 10.44 1.14
N GLN A 21 -11.21 10.07 2.42
CA GLN A 21 -10.50 10.79 3.48
C GLN A 21 -8.98 10.64 3.37
N PHE A 22 -8.50 9.55 2.77
CA PHE A 22 -7.08 9.27 2.59
C PHE A 22 -6.53 9.81 1.27
N ASN A 23 -5.24 10.13 1.25
CA ASN A 23 -4.54 10.59 0.05
C ASN A 23 -4.61 9.55 -1.07
N ILE A 24 -4.41 8.28 -0.73
CA ILE A 24 -4.43 7.20 -1.70
C ILE A 24 -5.82 6.99 -2.32
N GLY A 25 -6.89 7.12 -1.52
CA GLY A 25 -8.25 7.02 -2.04
C GLY A 25 -8.60 8.18 -2.98
N ARG A 26 -8.14 9.40 -2.67
CA ARG A 26 -8.24 10.54 -3.61
C ARG A 26 -7.47 10.29 -4.91
N ALA A 27 -6.29 9.67 -4.84
CA ALA A 27 -5.51 9.32 -6.03
C ALA A 27 -6.25 8.31 -6.92
N ILE A 28 -6.87 7.27 -6.31
CA ILE A 28 -7.71 6.31 -7.04
C ILE A 28 -8.89 7.01 -7.72
N ILE A 29 -9.57 7.93 -7.03
CA ILE A 29 -10.70 8.68 -7.61
C ILE A 29 -10.26 9.54 -8.80
N ARG A 30 -9.07 10.16 -8.73
CA ARG A 30 -8.51 10.93 -9.86
C ARG A 30 -8.25 10.08 -11.11
N SER A 31 -8.06 8.77 -10.95
CA SER A 31 -7.90 7.83 -12.08
C SER A 31 -9.22 7.44 -12.76
N GLY A 32 -10.36 7.98 -12.30
CA GLY A 32 -11.69 7.69 -12.87
C GLY A 32 -12.40 6.49 -12.25
N TYR A 33 -11.82 5.86 -11.22
CA TYR A 33 -12.40 4.72 -10.51
C TYR A 33 -12.91 5.12 -9.11
N THR A 34 -14.00 4.52 -8.65
CA THR A 34 -14.33 4.53 -7.22
C THR A 34 -13.45 3.54 -6.47
N ALA A 35 -13.26 3.72 -5.15
CA ALA A 35 -12.53 2.73 -4.35
C ALA A 35 -13.19 1.34 -4.46
N SER A 36 -14.52 1.28 -4.37
CA SER A 36 -15.27 0.03 -4.54
C SER A 36 -15.04 -0.61 -5.91
N ASP A 37 -14.93 0.19 -6.98
CA ASP A 37 -14.63 -0.33 -8.33
C ASP A 37 -13.22 -0.90 -8.45
N PHE A 38 -12.23 -0.21 -7.88
CA PHE A 38 -10.84 -0.65 -7.86
C PHE A 38 -10.70 -1.96 -7.08
N PHE A 39 -11.18 -2.00 -5.84
CA PHE A 39 -11.11 -3.20 -4.99
C PHE A 39 -11.94 -4.35 -5.56
N ALA A 40 -13.12 -4.09 -6.12
CA ALA A 40 -13.88 -5.13 -6.79
C ALA A 40 -13.13 -5.72 -8.00
N ALA A 41 -12.40 -4.90 -8.75
CA ALA A 41 -11.57 -5.37 -9.85
C ALA A 41 -10.40 -6.22 -9.34
N VAL A 42 -9.62 -5.72 -8.38
CA VAL A 42 -8.47 -6.43 -7.79
C VAL A 42 -8.90 -7.77 -7.19
N THR A 43 -9.94 -7.78 -6.35
CA THR A 43 -10.46 -9.00 -5.73
C THR A 43 -10.96 -9.99 -6.76
N SER A 44 -11.63 -9.52 -7.82
CA SER A 44 -12.07 -10.42 -8.90
C SER A 44 -10.89 -11.06 -9.63
N TRP A 45 -9.85 -10.29 -9.93
CA TRP A 45 -8.62 -10.81 -10.55
C TRP A 45 -7.95 -11.87 -9.67
N ILE A 46 -7.83 -11.61 -8.36
CA ILE A 46 -7.29 -12.58 -7.41
C ILE A 46 -8.12 -13.87 -7.44
N ILE A 47 -9.45 -13.76 -7.36
CA ILE A 47 -10.34 -14.94 -7.35
C ILE A 47 -10.24 -15.72 -8.66
N TYR A 48 -10.16 -15.05 -9.81
CA TYR A 48 -10.04 -15.73 -11.10
C TYR A 48 -8.69 -16.46 -11.23
N ILE A 49 -7.59 -15.79 -10.93
CA ILE A 49 -6.25 -16.41 -10.97
C ILE A 49 -6.20 -17.58 -9.99
N PHE A 50 -6.67 -17.38 -8.76
CA PHE A 50 -6.69 -18.42 -7.74
C PHE A 50 -7.55 -19.62 -8.17
N SER A 51 -8.75 -19.38 -8.70
CA SER A 51 -9.63 -20.45 -9.19
C SER A 51 -8.98 -21.28 -10.30
N ILE A 52 -8.29 -20.61 -11.25
CA ILE A 52 -7.58 -21.29 -12.34
C ILE A 52 -6.45 -22.17 -11.78
N LEU A 53 -5.60 -21.60 -10.92
CA LEU A 53 -4.49 -22.35 -10.31
C LEU A 53 -4.99 -23.53 -9.48
N LEU A 54 -6.06 -23.32 -8.71
CA LEU A 54 -6.65 -24.36 -7.88
C LEU A 54 -7.27 -25.48 -8.74
N SER A 55 -7.89 -25.14 -9.87
CA SER A 55 -8.37 -26.14 -10.83
C SER A 55 -7.23 -26.98 -11.39
N ILE A 56 -6.10 -26.37 -11.75
CA ILE A 56 -4.91 -27.09 -12.24
C ILE A 56 -4.36 -28.00 -11.14
N TYR A 57 -4.28 -27.49 -9.90
CA TYR A 57 -3.85 -28.26 -8.74
C TYR A 57 -4.69 -29.53 -8.54
N PHE A 58 -6.02 -29.40 -8.41
CA PHE A 58 -6.88 -30.56 -8.18
C PHE A 58 -6.88 -31.54 -9.35
N PHE A 59 -6.81 -31.04 -10.58
CA PHE A 59 -6.75 -31.90 -11.76
C PHE A 59 -5.44 -32.70 -11.82
N SER A 60 -4.30 -32.07 -11.52
CA SER A 60 -3.00 -32.75 -11.50
C SER A 60 -2.85 -33.72 -10.32
N ASP A 61 -3.40 -33.38 -9.16
CA ASP A 61 -3.47 -34.26 -7.99
C ASP A 61 -4.31 -35.52 -8.28
N TYR A 62 -5.50 -35.33 -8.86
CA TYR A 62 -6.38 -36.44 -9.25
C TYR A 62 -5.73 -37.43 -10.23
N LEU A 63 -4.91 -36.91 -11.15
CA LEU A 63 -4.19 -37.74 -12.13
C LEU A 63 -2.89 -38.36 -11.57
N GLY A 64 -2.53 -38.08 -10.30
CA GLY A 64 -1.34 -38.61 -9.65
C GLY A 64 -0.04 -37.87 -10.00
N TYR A 65 -0.10 -36.69 -10.62
CA TYR A 65 1.07 -35.87 -10.95
C TYR A 65 1.48 -34.98 -9.76
N LEU A 66 2.04 -35.59 -8.73
CA LEU A 66 2.38 -34.93 -7.46
C LEU A 66 3.39 -33.78 -7.61
N ASP A 67 4.36 -33.88 -8.52
CA ASP A 67 5.35 -32.80 -8.73
C ASP A 67 4.70 -31.52 -9.28
N ILE A 68 3.72 -31.69 -10.17
CA ILE A 68 2.97 -30.58 -10.77
C ILE A 68 2.06 -29.97 -9.71
N SER A 69 1.31 -30.78 -8.96
CA SER A 69 0.39 -30.27 -7.94
C SER A 69 1.15 -29.49 -6.85
N ASN A 70 2.28 -30.02 -6.37
CA ASN A 70 3.15 -29.33 -5.40
C ASN A 70 3.72 -28.02 -5.96
N SER A 71 4.14 -28.00 -7.23
CA SER A 71 4.62 -26.78 -7.88
C SER A 71 3.54 -25.70 -7.97
N ILE A 72 2.30 -26.09 -8.28
CA ILE A 72 1.16 -25.18 -8.34
C ILE A 72 0.80 -24.64 -6.96
N LEU A 73 0.82 -25.47 -5.91
CA LEU A 73 0.65 -25.00 -4.53
C LEU A 73 1.71 -23.97 -4.14
N ASN A 74 2.96 -24.18 -4.54
CA ASN A 74 4.03 -23.23 -4.28
C ASN A 74 3.79 -21.91 -5.02
N ILE A 75 3.37 -21.96 -6.29
CA ILE A 75 2.98 -20.76 -7.06
C ILE A 75 1.84 -20.00 -6.36
N ILE A 76 0.82 -20.70 -5.87
CA ILE A 76 -0.28 -20.09 -5.13
C ILE A 76 0.26 -19.39 -3.87
N TYR A 77 1.11 -20.06 -3.09
CA TYR A 77 1.64 -19.49 -1.86
C TYR A 77 2.55 -18.28 -2.10
N ILE A 78 3.47 -18.36 -3.05
CA ILE A 78 4.41 -17.28 -3.34
C ILE A 78 3.68 -16.09 -3.96
N TYR A 79 2.91 -16.31 -5.03
CA TYR A 79 2.40 -15.20 -5.84
C TYR A 79 1.02 -14.74 -5.41
N VAL A 80 0.08 -15.64 -5.11
CA VAL A 80 -1.27 -15.22 -4.73
C VAL A 80 -1.29 -14.76 -3.27
N VAL A 81 -0.82 -15.59 -2.35
CA VAL A 81 -0.80 -15.23 -0.92
C VAL A 81 0.20 -14.10 -0.66
N GLY A 82 1.37 -14.12 -1.29
CA GLY A 82 2.32 -13.00 -1.25
C GLY A 82 1.71 -11.69 -1.72
N PHE A 83 1.03 -11.68 -2.88
CA PHE A 83 0.35 -10.47 -3.35
C PHE A 83 -0.71 -9.95 -2.37
N ILE A 84 -1.50 -10.84 -1.75
CA ILE A 84 -2.49 -10.46 -0.74
C ILE A 84 -1.80 -9.81 0.48
N LYS A 85 -0.70 -10.39 0.97
CA LYS A 85 0.09 -9.82 2.08
C LYS A 85 0.60 -8.43 1.72
N PHE A 86 1.26 -8.28 0.57
CA PHE A 86 1.74 -6.99 0.05
C PHE A 86 0.60 -5.96 0.04
N PHE A 87 -0.54 -6.33 -0.55
CA PHE A 87 -1.65 -5.42 -0.76
C PHE A 87 -2.27 -4.95 0.56
N ILE A 88 -2.49 -5.87 1.50
CA ILE A 88 -3.03 -5.54 2.84
C ILE A 88 -2.06 -4.63 3.60
N VAL A 89 -0.76 -4.97 3.63
CA VAL A 89 0.26 -4.19 4.33
C VAL A 89 0.40 -2.79 3.74
N ALA A 90 0.38 -2.66 2.40
CA ALA A 90 0.44 -1.36 1.73
C ALA A 90 -0.75 -0.47 2.12
N ILE A 91 -1.98 -1.00 2.08
CA ILE A 91 -3.19 -0.24 2.43
C ILE A 91 -3.14 0.22 3.89
N LEU A 92 -2.89 -0.70 4.82
CA LEU A 92 -2.83 -0.38 6.24
C LEU A 92 -1.70 0.61 6.53
N GLY A 93 -0.53 0.40 5.93
CA GLY A 93 0.60 1.30 6.08
C GLY A 93 0.30 2.71 5.59
N PHE A 94 -0.30 2.87 4.41
CA PHE A 94 -0.64 4.21 3.89
C PHE A 94 -1.70 4.91 4.75
N ILE A 95 -2.70 4.18 5.24
CA ILE A 95 -3.70 4.70 6.18
C ILE A 95 -3.04 5.17 7.48
N LEU A 96 -2.12 4.36 8.03
CA LEU A 96 -1.39 4.72 9.25
C LEU A 96 -0.51 5.95 9.05
N VAL A 97 0.16 6.08 7.90
CA VAL A 97 0.98 7.26 7.60
C VAL A 97 0.11 8.51 7.48
N ASP A 98 -1.02 8.42 6.78
CA ASP A 98 -1.96 9.55 6.67
C ASP A 98 -2.46 9.99 8.05
N GLY A 99 -2.89 9.03 8.88
CA GLY A 99 -3.34 9.31 10.24
C GLY A 99 -2.25 9.87 11.15
N PHE A 100 -1.03 9.31 11.09
CA PHE A 100 0.11 9.72 11.91
C PHE A 100 0.57 11.14 11.57
N VAL A 101 0.72 11.46 10.28
CA VAL A 101 1.10 12.80 9.83
C VAL A 101 0.00 13.80 10.18
N GLU A 102 -1.27 13.44 10.00
CA GLU A 102 -2.37 14.34 10.37
C GLU A 102 -2.42 14.60 11.88
N TYR A 103 -2.23 13.57 12.70
CA TYR A 103 -2.23 13.67 14.16
C TYR A 103 -1.11 14.59 14.69
N ILE A 104 0.13 14.38 14.25
CA ILE A 104 1.27 15.19 14.72
C ILE A 104 1.08 16.66 14.37
N TYR A 105 0.66 16.96 13.15
CA TYR A 105 0.66 18.34 12.65
C TYR A 105 -0.62 19.12 12.97
N LYS A 106 -1.78 18.45 13.07
CA LYS A 106 -3.03 19.12 13.47
C LYS A 106 -3.26 19.13 14.98
N GLY A 107 -2.69 18.18 15.72
CA GLY A 107 -2.95 18.00 17.15
C GLY A 107 -1.95 18.70 18.08
N ALA A 108 -0.70 18.92 17.65
CA ALA A 108 0.38 19.33 18.56
C ALA A 108 0.93 20.76 18.34
N ILE A 109 0.56 21.45 17.25
CA ILE A 109 1.22 22.67 16.81
C ILE A 109 0.18 23.78 16.59
N ASP A 110 0.35 24.92 17.28
CA ASP A 110 -0.44 26.14 17.13
C ASP A 110 -0.61 26.55 15.65
N ARG A 111 -1.79 27.08 15.30
CA ARG A 111 -2.22 27.35 13.90
C ARG A 111 -1.23 28.14 13.06
N GLU A 112 -0.42 29.00 13.67
CA GLU A 112 0.62 29.79 12.98
C GLU A 112 1.89 28.98 12.68
N ALA A 113 2.31 28.11 13.61
CA ALA A 113 3.43 27.20 13.41
C ALA A 113 3.08 26.06 12.42
N THR A 114 1.80 25.69 12.30
CA THR A 114 1.33 24.69 11.33
C THR A 114 1.60 25.11 9.88
N ARG A 115 1.57 26.41 9.58
CA ARG A 115 1.79 26.93 8.22
C ARG A 115 3.26 26.83 7.79
N GLN A 116 4.18 27.05 8.72
CA GLN A 116 5.62 26.92 8.46
C GLN A 116 6.08 25.45 8.41
N LEU A 117 5.36 24.56 9.11
CA LEU A 117 5.67 23.14 9.20
C LEU A 117 4.92 22.26 8.18
N ALA A 118 4.05 22.84 7.35
CA ALA A 118 3.33 22.11 6.30
C ALA A 118 4.26 21.42 5.28
N PRO A 119 5.36 22.05 4.79
CA PRO A 119 6.31 21.37 3.91
C PRO A 119 7.01 20.18 4.59
N LEU A 120 7.26 20.30 5.90
CA LEU A 120 7.88 19.24 6.70
C LEU A 120 6.96 18.03 6.82
N ALA A 121 5.66 18.25 7.03
CA ALA A 121 4.66 17.19 7.12
C ALA A 121 4.57 16.35 5.85
N GLU A 122 4.52 17.01 4.68
CA GLU A 122 4.45 16.33 3.39
C GLU A 122 5.73 15.54 3.12
N TYR A 123 6.86 16.08 3.54
CA TYR A 123 8.15 15.41 3.40
C TYR A 123 8.24 14.15 4.27
N ILE A 124 7.84 14.21 5.55
CA ILE A 124 7.80 13.03 6.44
C ILE A 124 6.86 11.96 5.85
N ARG A 125 5.72 12.38 5.30
CA ARG A 125 4.78 11.49 4.60
C ARG A 125 5.46 10.73 3.47
N VAL A 126 6.23 11.41 2.61
CA VAL A 126 6.95 10.75 1.51
C VAL A 126 7.94 9.69 2.01
N ILE A 127 8.73 9.99 3.04
CA ILE A 127 9.66 9.01 3.62
C ILE A 127 8.89 7.81 4.18
N LEU A 128 7.84 8.05 4.96
CA LEU A 128 7.07 6.97 5.56
C LEU A 128 6.36 6.12 4.49
N TYR A 129 5.90 6.71 3.40
CA TYR A 129 5.37 5.96 2.26
C TYR A 129 6.44 5.07 1.61
N LEU A 130 7.68 5.53 1.46
CA LEU A 130 8.77 4.70 0.94
C LEU A 130 9.06 3.51 1.87
N VAL A 131 9.05 3.74 3.19
CA VAL A 131 9.20 2.67 4.19
C VAL A 131 8.04 1.67 4.10
N VAL A 132 6.80 2.15 3.98
CA VAL A 132 5.62 1.28 3.82
C VAL A 132 5.71 0.46 2.54
N VAL A 133 6.13 1.05 1.42
CA VAL A 133 6.25 0.35 0.14
C VAL A 133 7.32 -0.74 0.22
N THR A 134 8.51 -0.41 0.72
CA THR A 134 9.60 -1.40 0.88
C THR A 134 9.18 -2.54 1.79
N PHE A 135 8.61 -2.22 2.94
CA PHE A 135 8.12 -3.22 3.88
C PHE A 135 7.01 -4.09 3.27
N ALA A 136 6.03 -3.49 2.58
CA ALA A 136 4.96 -4.23 1.92
C ALA A 136 5.51 -5.20 0.87
N LEU A 137 6.48 -4.77 0.05
CA LEU A 137 7.11 -5.59 -0.98
C LEU A 137 7.82 -6.80 -0.36
N GLU A 138 8.55 -6.58 0.73
CA GLU A 138 9.20 -7.65 1.48
C GLU A 138 8.19 -8.66 2.04
N GLN A 139 7.09 -8.19 2.64
CA GLN A 139 6.00 -9.08 3.09
C GLN A 139 5.31 -9.82 1.93
N GLY A 140 5.37 -9.27 0.72
CA GLY A 140 4.92 -9.91 -0.50
C GLY A 140 5.84 -11.02 -1.03
N GLY A 141 6.99 -11.26 -0.38
CA GLY A 141 7.99 -12.23 -0.82
C GLY A 141 8.91 -11.69 -1.92
N ILE A 142 8.88 -10.39 -2.20
CA ILE A 142 9.77 -9.75 -3.16
C ILE A 142 11.07 -9.40 -2.45
N ASN A 143 12.20 -9.79 -3.03
CA ASN A 143 13.50 -9.36 -2.52
C ASN A 143 13.69 -7.86 -2.75
N VAL A 144 13.68 -7.10 -1.66
CA VAL A 144 13.81 -5.64 -1.67
C VAL A 144 15.25 -5.16 -1.53
N ALA A 145 16.25 -6.03 -1.46
CA ALA A 145 17.64 -5.62 -1.21
C ALA A 145 18.13 -4.52 -2.17
N THR A 146 17.88 -4.70 -3.48
CA THR A 146 18.26 -3.70 -4.50
C THR A 146 17.48 -2.40 -4.33
N LEU A 147 16.17 -2.49 -4.08
CA LEU A 147 15.32 -1.31 -3.88
C LEU A 147 15.76 -0.54 -2.63
N SER A 148 16.00 -1.24 -1.52
CA SER A 148 16.49 -0.66 -0.27
C SER A 148 17.86 -0.02 -0.43
N ALA A 149 18.77 -0.65 -1.19
CA ALA A 149 20.08 -0.08 -1.49
C ALA A 149 19.98 1.22 -2.31
N MET A 150 19.03 1.30 -3.25
CA MET A 150 18.78 2.51 -4.04
C MET A 150 18.04 3.60 -3.26
N LEU A 151 17.12 3.22 -2.38
CA LEU A 151 16.35 4.15 -1.56
C LEU A 151 17.17 4.73 -0.42
N MET A 152 18.12 3.98 0.14
CA MET A 152 18.89 4.43 1.30
C MET A 152 19.61 5.78 1.06
N PRO A 153 20.33 6.02 -0.04
CA PRO A 153 20.89 7.34 -0.34
C PRO A 153 19.83 8.43 -0.50
N ILE A 154 18.67 8.09 -1.09
CA ILE A 154 17.56 9.04 -1.27
C ILE A 154 16.98 9.41 0.10
N THR A 155 16.76 8.44 0.99
CA THR A 155 16.26 8.66 2.34
C THR A 155 17.23 9.51 3.16
N TRP A 156 18.54 9.25 3.11
CA TRP A 156 19.53 10.08 3.80
C TRP A 156 19.67 11.48 3.19
N GLY A 157 19.67 11.58 1.87
CA GLY A 157 19.77 12.86 1.16
C GLY A 157 18.56 13.75 1.43
N LEU A 158 17.37 13.15 1.39
CA LEU A 158 16.17 13.78 1.89
C LEU A 158 16.41 14.18 3.35
N ALA A 159 16.81 13.26 4.26
CA ALA A 159 16.86 13.52 5.71
C ALA A 159 17.79 14.69 6.06
N ALA A 160 18.95 14.75 5.39
CA ALA A 160 19.89 15.86 5.50
C ALA A 160 19.27 17.19 5.07
N ALA A 161 18.53 17.21 3.94
CA ALA A 161 17.84 18.43 3.49
C ALA A 161 16.82 18.93 4.53
N MET A 162 16.11 18.01 5.19
CA MET A 162 15.16 18.35 6.24
C MET A 162 15.85 18.97 7.46
N ILE A 163 16.93 18.37 7.93
CA ILE A 163 17.73 18.92 9.04
C ILE A 163 18.25 20.31 8.68
N ALA A 164 18.75 20.50 7.46
CA ALA A 164 19.25 21.80 6.99
C ALA A 164 18.16 22.89 7.01
N ILE A 165 16.94 22.57 6.58
CA ILE A 165 15.80 23.49 6.63
C ILE A 165 15.45 23.86 8.07
N VAL A 166 15.36 22.88 8.97
CA VAL A 166 15.03 23.11 10.38
C VAL A 166 16.09 23.98 11.04
N VAL A 167 17.37 23.70 10.81
CA VAL A 167 18.48 24.50 11.33
C VAL A 167 18.44 25.93 10.77
N ALA A 168 18.19 26.10 9.46
CA ALA A 168 18.07 27.42 8.84
C ALA A 168 16.89 28.24 9.40
N GLN A 169 15.78 27.58 9.77
CA GLN A 169 14.65 28.24 10.43
C GLN A 169 14.99 28.66 11.87
N LEU A 170 15.71 27.83 12.62
CA LEU A 170 16.15 28.15 13.98
C LEU A 170 17.13 29.32 14.02
N LEU A 171 18.04 29.42 13.05
CA LEU A 171 19.02 30.51 12.95
C LEU A 171 18.40 31.86 12.52
N ARG A 172 17.19 31.85 11.96
CA ARG A 172 16.44 33.07 11.56
C ARG A 172 15.58 33.63 12.68
N LYS A 173 15.40 32.90 13.78
CA LYS A 173 14.76 33.37 15.02
C LYS A 173 15.81 33.92 15.97
#